data_AF-A0A8X6S8W0-F1
#
_entry.id   AF-A0A8X6S8W0-F1
#
_cell.length_a   1.000
_cell.length_b   1.000
_cell.length_c   1.000
_cell.angle_alpha   90.00
_cell.angle_beta   90.00
_cell.angle_gamma   90.00
#
_symmetry.space_group_name_H-M   'P 1'
#
loop_
_entity.id
_entity.type
_entity.pdbx_description
1 polymer ?
#
loop_
_entity_poly.entity_id
_entity_poly.type
_entity_poly.pdbx_seq_one_letter_code
_entity_poly.pdbx_strand_id
1 'polypeptide(L)'
;MFADSCVKGGGLHRNVLTEGDTFSSVSPFLIQKGLSATVGSVKAVSKMRSGDLLVEVSTTKQAEQLLTLQMLANIPITVLPHANLNSSRGVISESDLYNVAEQEILEGLQDQKVCAVRRITIRRDGQVVNTKHLILTFACPDLPQFITAGYLRCSVRPYIPNPLRCFQCQCFGHSKPTCRGKPTCARCGEVGHDSGECNGQEKCINCKGDHPSYSRSCNTWKLEKEIITVKIKNRLSYPEARLAVTNRTPIQGFSYAAVARKITTSSGTQTSPVTIIDNSKEKTHEQPSQKHSTRKDNKKIIVKPKTTLKKNPGKNVSLKIAREADSLCESTPVSKRSRRRKTSQTSDAMDTDVNPSDTDYVIALQEAFLKSCHTAKIRRYGCVRNDTEGSSVSEGVCIFTSLDVPSSALSLHTSLQAVAVRIHSTSLFTVCCLYLPPNAVIRQHDLNDLVDQLPAPFVIFGDFNRHSTLWGSVKTNHRGRQIEQVLSDHCLCLLNHEEPTYFHEPTRSFHTLDLAICSPSLLPILNFSVEKDVYNSDHFPVVLSHDYDASGKTFPPRYSYSRADWALFTQLAVISGQDRKC
;
A
#
# COMPACT_ATOMS: atom_id res chain seq x y z
N MET A 1 -10.13 -29.88 -24.07
CA MET A 1 -10.94 -28.74 -24.54
C MET A 1 -10.74 -27.54 -23.59
N PHE A 2 -9.54 -26.96 -23.53
CA PHE A 2 -9.23 -25.83 -22.62
C PHE A 2 -8.69 -24.58 -23.37
N ALA A 3 -8.76 -24.57 -24.71
CA ALA A 3 -8.09 -23.57 -25.54
C ALA A 3 -8.94 -22.28 -25.77
N ASP A 4 -10.24 -22.42 -26.05
CA ASP A 4 -10.97 -21.35 -26.77
C ASP A 4 -11.71 -20.32 -25.90
N SER A 5 -11.85 -20.52 -24.58
CA SER A 5 -12.71 -19.66 -23.74
C SER A 5 -12.01 -18.44 -23.10
N CYS A 6 -10.71 -18.25 -23.33
CA CYS A 6 -9.87 -17.31 -22.55
C CYS A 6 -9.65 -15.91 -23.19
N VAL A 7 -10.31 -15.60 -24.31
CA VAL A 7 -9.87 -14.51 -25.22
C VAL A 7 -10.41 -13.12 -24.87
N LYS A 8 -11.66 -12.98 -24.39
CA LYS A 8 -12.34 -11.67 -24.28
C LYS A 8 -12.20 -11.04 -22.89
N GLY A 9 -11.06 -10.40 -22.64
CA GLY A 9 -10.82 -9.53 -21.48
C GLY A 9 -9.36 -9.07 -21.37
N GLY A 10 -9.13 -7.78 -21.08
CA GLY A 10 -7.79 -7.18 -20.96
C GLY A 10 -7.05 -7.53 -19.66
N GLY A 11 -6.77 -8.82 -19.46
CA GLY A 11 -5.96 -9.32 -18.34
C GLY A 11 -4.52 -9.64 -18.75
N LEU A 12 -3.65 -9.85 -17.75
CA LEU A 12 -2.32 -10.42 -18.00
C LEU A 12 -2.45 -11.88 -18.44
N HIS A 13 -1.93 -12.21 -19.62
CA HIS A 13 -1.83 -13.57 -20.10
C HIS A 13 -0.42 -14.10 -19.90
N ARG A 14 -0.30 -15.36 -19.47
CA ARG A 14 0.98 -16.01 -19.22
C ARG A 14 1.10 -17.30 -20.00
N ASN A 15 2.16 -17.43 -20.77
CA ASN A 15 2.45 -18.62 -21.55
C ASN A 15 3.80 -19.21 -21.13
N VAL A 16 3.89 -20.53 -21.18
CA VAL A 16 5.15 -21.27 -21.03
C VAL A 16 5.62 -21.61 -22.43
N LEU A 17 6.84 -21.20 -22.75
CA LEU A 17 7.58 -21.65 -23.92
C LEU A 17 8.48 -22.80 -23.46
N THR A 18 8.38 -23.93 -24.16
CA THR A 18 9.23 -25.11 -23.97
C THR A 18 10.04 -25.37 -25.24
N GLU A 19 11.34 -25.58 -25.09
CA GLU A 19 12.29 -26.07 -26.10
C GLU A 19 12.70 -27.49 -25.69
N GLY A 20 12.93 -28.40 -26.65
CA GLY A 20 12.99 -29.85 -26.45
C GLY A 20 13.62 -30.34 -25.14
N ASP A 21 14.82 -29.86 -24.80
CA ASP A 21 15.47 -30.11 -23.50
C ASP A 21 15.34 -28.92 -22.54
N THR A 22 15.97 -27.75 -22.79
CA THR A 22 15.73 -26.48 -22.07
C THR A 22 16.33 -25.26 -22.81
N PHE A 23 15.83 -24.04 -22.52
CA PHE A 23 16.49 -22.77 -22.90
C PHE A 23 17.75 -22.46 -22.07
N SER A 24 18.66 -23.42 -21.89
CA SER A 24 19.90 -23.25 -21.09
C SER A 24 21.14 -22.99 -21.92
N SER A 25 21.15 -23.42 -23.18
CA SER A 25 22.15 -23.12 -24.19
C SER A 25 21.83 -21.88 -25.03
N VAL A 26 20.59 -21.39 -24.96
CA VAL A 26 20.09 -20.29 -25.80
C VAL A 26 20.45 -18.91 -25.25
N SER A 27 20.94 -18.03 -26.12
CA SER A 27 21.25 -16.64 -25.77
C SER A 27 20.00 -15.85 -25.36
N PRO A 28 19.98 -15.20 -24.19
CA PRO A 28 18.86 -14.34 -23.76
C PRO A 28 18.55 -13.21 -24.75
N PHE A 29 19.57 -12.70 -25.46
CA PHE A 29 19.38 -11.65 -26.47
C PHE A 29 18.70 -12.16 -27.75
N LEU A 30 18.87 -13.44 -28.11
CA LEU A 30 18.14 -14.05 -29.23
C LEU A 30 16.67 -14.26 -28.86
N ILE A 31 16.39 -14.73 -27.64
CA ILE A 31 15.03 -14.84 -27.08
C ILE A 31 14.34 -13.46 -27.09
N GLN A 32 15.00 -12.42 -26.58
CA GLN A 32 14.46 -11.07 -26.55
C GLN A 32 14.19 -10.53 -27.97
N LYS A 33 15.12 -10.69 -28.91
CA LYS A 33 14.92 -10.27 -30.30
C LYS A 33 13.79 -11.03 -30.99
N GLY A 34 13.70 -12.35 -30.80
CA GLY A 34 12.62 -13.18 -31.33
C GLY A 34 11.25 -12.77 -30.81
N LEU A 35 11.12 -12.58 -29.50
CA LEU A 35 9.86 -12.14 -28.89
C LEU A 35 9.46 -10.74 -29.37
N SER A 36 10.40 -9.77 -29.36
CA SER A 36 10.14 -8.42 -29.85
C SER A 36 9.76 -8.38 -31.34
N ALA A 37 10.33 -9.26 -32.17
CA ALA A 37 10.01 -9.34 -33.60
C ALA A 37 8.62 -9.93 -33.87
N THR A 38 8.14 -10.89 -33.07
CA THR A 38 6.84 -11.54 -33.30
C THR A 38 5.69 -10.87 -32.56
N VAL A 39 5.86 -10.53 -31.27
CA VAL A 39 4.78 -10.08 -30.37
C VAL A 39 5.05 -8.69 -29.76
N GLY A 40 6.12 -8.02 -30.18
CA GLY A 40 6.49 -6.71 -29.69
C GLY A 40 6.94 -6.72 -28.24
N SER A 41 6.78 -5.57 -27.55
CA SER A 41 7.17 -5.45 -26.15
C SER A 41 6.27 -6.31 -25.25
N VAL A 42 6.89 -7.25 -24.53
CA VAL A 42 6.25 -8.15 -23.55
C VAL A 42 6.47 -7.61 -22.14
N LYS A 43 5.57 -7.92 -21.20
CA LYS A 43 5.60 -7.35 -19.85
C LYS A 43 6.76 -7.90 -19.01
N ALA A 44 6.99 -9.20 -19.08
CA ALA A 44 8.09 -9.87 -18.39
C ALA A 44 8.43 -11.19 -19.08
N VAL A 45 9.70 -11.58 -19.00
CA VAL A 45 10.20 -12.91 -19.37
C VAL A 45 11.01 -13.43 -18.19
N SER A 46 10.73 -14.64 -17.73
CA SER A 46 11.42 -15.23 -16.58
C SER A 46 11.68 -16.72 -16.81
N LYS A 47 12.85 -17.20 -16.40
CA LYS A 47 13.21 -18.61 -16.55
C LYS A 47 12.67 -19.43 -15.38
N MET A 48 11.94 -20.50 -15.70
CA MET A 48 11.37 -21.43 -14.72
C MET A 48 12.42 -22.43 -14.22
N ARG A 49 12.15 -23.09 -13.09
CA ARG A 49 13.05 -24.12 -12.53
C ARG A 49 13.22 -25.36 -13.41
N SER A 50 12.30 -25.60 -14.33
CA SER A 50 12.41 -26.62 -15.39
C SER A 50 13.44 -26.26 -16.46
N GLY A 51 13.76 -24.98 -16.62
CA GLY A 51 14.55 -24.45 -17.74
C GLY A 51 13.71 -23.74 -18.82
N ASP A 52 12.39 -23.88 -18.75
CA ASP A 52 11.41 -23.22 -19.64
C ASP A 52 11.35 -21.70 -19.42
N LEU A 53 10.71 -20.99 -20.36
CA LEU A 53 10.47 -19.55 -20.25
C LEU A 53 9.00 -19.27 -19.95
N LEU A 54 8.73 -18.57 -18.86
CA LEU A 54 7.44 -17.95 -18.55
C LEU A 54 7.44 -16.54 -19.15
N VAL A 55 6.56 -16.32 -20.12
CA VAL A 55 6.35 -15.01 -20.79
C VAL A 55 5.02 -14.43 -20.34
N GLU A 56 5.05 -13.20 -19.82
CA GLU A 56 3.86 -12.41 -19.47
C GLU A 56 3.59 -11.36 -20.56
N VAL A 57 2.35 -11.31 -21.07
CA VAL A 57 1.90 -10.31 -22.04
C VAL A 57 0.66 -9.55 -21.55
N SER A 58 0.53 -8.31 -22.01
CA SER A 58 -0.46 -7.35 -21.51
C SER A 58 -1.79 -7.36 -22.29
N THR A 59 -1.84 -8.05 -23.43
CA THR A 59 -3.01 -8.07 -24.31
C THR A 59 -3.33 -9.48 -24.78
N THR A 60 -4.61 -9.78 -25.05
CA THR A 60 -4.99 -11.08 -25.62
C THR A 60 -4.39 -11.28 -27.01
N LYS A 61 -4.32 -10.24 -27.85
CA LYS A 61 -3.74 -10.33 -29.19
C LYS A 61 -2.30 -10.87 -29.16
N GLN A 62 -1.48 -10.40 -28.22
CA GLN A 62 -0.13 -10.94 -28.01
C GLN A 62 -0.16 -12.39 -27.51
N ALA A 63 -1.14 -12.77 -26.69
CA ALA A 63 -1.28 -14.13 -26.18
C ALA A 63 -1.69 -15.12 -27.28
N GLU A 64 -2.62 -14.74 -28.16
CA GLU A 64 -3.02 -15.50 -29.34
C GLU A 64 -1.83 -15.66 -30.31
N GLN A 65 -1.13 -14.57 -30.60
CA GLN A 65 0.08 -14.60 -31.43
C GLN A 65 1.17 -15.51 -30.83
N LEU A 66 1.41 -15.45 -29.51
CA LEU A 66 2.31 -16.38 -28.83
C LEU A 66 1.88 -17.85 -29.00
N LEU A 67 0.58 -18.16 -28.89
CA LEU A 67 0.08 -19.53 -29.04
C LEU A 67 0.20 -20.08 -30.48
N THR A 68 0.31 -19.20 -31.49
CA THR A 68 0.60 -19.61 -32.88
C THR A 68 2.09 -19.86 -33.17
N LEU A 69 3.01 -19.52 -32.26
CA LEU A 69 4.44 -19.71 -32.47
C LEU A 69 4.86 -21.17 -32.38
N GLN A 70 5.48 -21.66 -33.45
CA GLN A 70 6.19 -22.95 -33.49
C GLN A 70 7.73 -22.77 -33.52
N MET A 71 8.22 -21.56 -33.82
CA MET A 71 9.65 -21.23 -33.75
C MET A 71 9.89 -19.85 -33.14
N LEU A 72 11.01 -19.69 -32.44
CA LEU A 72 11.51 -18.43 -31.91
C LEU A 72 12.97 -18.25 -32.35
N ALA A 73 13.25 -17.29 -33.23
CA ALA A 73 14.62 -17.05 -33.74
C ALA A 73 15.31 -18.33 -34.27
N ASN A 74 14.59 -19.13 -35.07
CA ASN A 74 14.98 -20.43 -35.64
C ASN A 74 15.10 -21.61 -34.63
N ILE A 75 14.69 -21.41 -33.38
CA ILE A 75 14.61 -22.48 -32.37
C ILE A 75 13.19 -23.05 -32.39
N PRO A 76 12.99 -24.37 -32.54
CA PRO A 76 11.66 -24.98 -32.45
C PRO A 76 11.14 -24.91 -31.01
N ILE A 77 9.93 -24.38 -30.83
CA ILE A 77 9.32 -24.19 -29.52
C ILE A 77 7.87 -24.69 -29.52
N THR A 78 7.39 -25.09 -28.35
CA THR A 78 5.97 -25.28 -28.08
C THR A 78 5.51 -24.23 -27.08
N VAL A 79 4.34 -23.62 -27.32
CA VAL A 79 3.76 -22.59 -26.45
C VAL A 79 2.47 -23.09 -25.83
N LEU A 80 2.38 -23.06 -24.50
CA LEU A 80 1.21 -23.51 -23.75
C LEU A 80 0.73 -22.42 -22.77
N PRO A 81 -0.59 -22.22 -22.58
CA PRO A 81 -1.10 -21.36 -21.52
C PRO A 81 -0.66 -21.87 -20.15
N HIS A 82 -0.18 -20.98 -19.27
CA HIS A 82 0.29 -21.40 -17.95
C HIS A 82 -0.88 -21.87 -17.07
N ALA A 83 -0.98 -23.19 -16.88
CA ALA A 83 -2.10 -23.93 -16.30
C ALA A 83 -2.72 -23.37 -14.99
N ASN A 84 -1.92 -22.70 -14.15
CA ASN A 84 -2.39 -22.18 -12.84
C ASN A 84 -2.34 -20.64 -12.69
N LEU A 85 -1.81 -19.88 -13.66
CA LEU A 85 -1.63 -18.42 -13.52
C LEU A 85 -2.54 -17.59 -14.43
N ASN A 86 -3.22 -18.23 -15.38
CA ASN A 86 -4.30 -17.64 -16.18
C ASN A 86 -5.70 -17.92 -15.58
N SER A 87 -5.74 -18.54 -14.39
CA SER A 87 -6.98 -18.92 -13.70
C SER A 87 -7.00 -18.40 -12.27
N SER A 88 -8.17 -18.02 -11.78
CA SER A 88 -8.42 -17.65 -10.39
C SER A 88 -9.42 -18.61 -9.74
N ARG A 89 -9.45 -18.66 -8.40
CA ARG A 89 -10.39 -19.53 -7.67
C ARG A 89 -11.15 -18.74 -6.62
N GLY A 90 -12.47 -18.84 -6.67
CA GLY A 90 -13.40 -18.17 -5.77
C GLY A 90 -14.22 -19.16 -4.95
N VAL A 91 -14.93 -18.64 -3.94
CA VAL A 91 -15.88 -19.37 -3.10
C VAL A 91 -17.18 -18.58 -3.02
N ILE A 92 -18.28 -19.18 -3.46
CA ILE A 92 -19.66 -18.71 -3.22
C ILE A 92 -20.29 -19.49 -2.04
N SER A 93 -21.43 -19.07 -1.49
CA SER A 93 -21.90 -19.59 -0.20
C SER A 93 -23.43 -19.64 -0.05
N GLU A 94 -24.09 -20.13 -1.10
CA GLU A 94 -25.54 -20.06 -1.27
C GLU A 94 -26.24 -21.37 -0.85
N SER A 95 -27.31 -21.24 -0.06
CA SER A 95 -28.16 -22.36 0.37
C SER A 95 -28.87 -23.04 -0.79
N ASP A 96 -29.26 -22.28 -1.79
CA ASP A 96 -30.23 -22.74 -2.78
C ASP A 96 -29.54 -23.63 -3.82
N LEU A 97 -28.23 -23.45 -3.98
CA LEU A 97 -27.32 -24.34 -4.72
C LEU A 97 -26.85 -25.55 -3.88
N TYR A 98 -27.48 -25.89 -2.75
CA TYR A 98 -27.03 -27.00 -1.89
C TYR A 98 -27.26 -28.39 -2.53
N ASN A 99 -28.43 -28.61 -3.13
CA ASN A 99 -28.83 -29.88 -3.75
C ASN A 99 -28.53 -29.95 -5.26
N VAL A 100 -28.18 -28.83 -5.89
CA VAL A 100 -27.91 -28.73 -7.34
C VAL A 100 -26.60 -29.47 -7.69
N ALA A 101 -26.57 -30.18 -8.81
CA ALA A 101 -25.39 -30.94 -9.24
C ALA A 101 -24.23 -30.01 -9.65
N GLU A 102 -22.97 -30.41 -9.41
CA GLU A 102 -21.81 -29.57 -9.77
C GLU A 102 -21.71 -29.32 -11.29
N GLN A 103 -22.17 -30.28 -12.10
CA GLN A 103 -22.21 -30.18 -13.57
C GLN A 103 -23.25 -29.14 -14.05
N GLU A 104 -24.45 -29.14 -13.48
CA GLU A 104 -25.51 -28.17 -13.77
C GLU A 104 -25.08 -26.74 -13.37
N ILE A 105 -24.44 -26.59 -12.20
CA ILE A 105 -23.87 -25.32 -11.75
C ILE A 105 -22.73 -24.87 -12.68
N LEU A 106 -21.93 -25.80 -13.21
CA LEU A 106 -20.86 -25.47 -14.16
C LEU A 106 -21.47 -24.95 -15.47
N GLU A 107 -22.39 -25.70 -16.07
CA GLU A 107 -23.10 -25.33 -17.31
C GLU A 107 -23.78 -23.96 -17.19
N GLY A 108 -24.53 -23.73 -16.11
CA GLY A 108 -25.20 -22.45 -15.85
C GLY A 108 -24.29 -21.25 -15.51
N LEU A 109 -22.96 -21.44 -15.45
CA LEU A 109 -21.97 -20.39 -15.15
C LEU A 109 -20.81 -20.33 -16.18
N GLN A 110 -20.86 -21.11 -17.27
CA GLN A 110 -19.81 -21.12 -18.31
C GLN A 110 -19.69 -19.75 -19.00
N ASP A 111 -20.81 -19.06 -19.20
CA ASP A 111 -20.89 -17.70 -19.76
C ASP A 111 -20.07 -16.68 -18.95
N GLN A 112 -20.03 -16.88 -17.63
CA GLN A 112 -19.28 -16.09 -16.64
C GLN A 112 -17.86 -16.63 -16.41
N LYS A 113 -17.33 -17.38 -17.39
CA LYS A 113 -15.96 -17.91 -17.45
C LYS A 113 -15.64 -18.93 -16.35
N VAL A 114 -16.64 -19.56 -15.74
CA VAL A 114 -16.39 -20.69 -14.81
C VAL A 114 -16.05 -21.93 -15.63
N CYS A 115 -14.88 -22.52 -15.36
CA CYS A 115 -14.37 -23.71 -16.07
C CYS A 115 -14.27 -24.96 -15.18
N ALA A 116 -14.44 -24.82 -13.86
CA ALA A 116 -14.64 -25.96 -12.96
C ALA A 116 -15.39 -25.53 -11.69
N VAL A 117 -16.30 -26.38 -11.23
CA VAL A 117 -17.01 -26.26 -9.95
C VAL A 117 -16.55 -27.39 -9.04
N ARG A 118 -16.45 -27.14 -7.73
CA ARG A 118 -16.24 -28.18 -6.72
C ARG A 118 -16.86 -27.82 -5.38
N ARG A 119 -17.76 -28.65 -4.87
CA ARG A 119 -18.38 -28.47 -3.55
C ARG A 119 -17.37 -28.75 -2.44
N ILE A 120 -17.47 -27.99 -1.35
CA ILE A 120 -16.77 -28.28 -0.11
C ILE A 120 -17.64 -29.27 0.66
N THR A 121 -17.07 -30.42 0.99
CA THR A 121 -17.68 -31.42 1.86
C THR A 121 -16.99 -31.43 3.22
N ILE A 122 -17.71 -31.88 4.25
CA ILE A 122 -17.21 -32.07 5.61
C ILE A 122 -17.49 -33.50 6.05
N ARG A 123 -16.65 -34.05 6.94
CA ARG A 123 -16.96 -35.32 7.60
C ARG A 123 -17.67 -35.05 8.92
N ARG A 124 -18.81 -35.70 9.14
CA ARG A 124 -19.55 -35.76 10.41
C ARG A 124 -19.92 -37.22 10.63
N ASP A 125 -19.61 -37.75 11.80
CA ASP A 125 -20.01 -39.10 12.23
C ASP A 125 -19.64 -40.20 11.20
N GLY A 126 -18.43 -40.07 10.64
CA GLY A 126 -17.91 -40.93 9.56
C GLY A 126 -18.42 -40.62 8.15
N GLN A 127 -19.60 -40.00 8.01
CA GLN A 127 -20.23 -39.69 6.73
C GLN A 127 -19.70 -38.40 6.10
N VAL A 128 -19.70 -38.35 4.76
CA VAL A 128 -19.32 -37.16 3.98
C VAL A 128 -20.58 -36.34 3.68
N VAL A 129 -20.70 -35.18 4.32
CA VAL A 129 -21.85 -34.29 4.20
C VAL A 129 -21.49 -33.09 3.31
N ASN A 130 -22.38 -32.77 2.37
CA ASN A 130 -22.26 -31.59 1.53
C ASN A 130 -22.35 -30.29 2.35
N THR A 131 -21.71 -29.22 1.87
CA THR A 131 -21.94 -27.87 2.38
C THR A 131 -22.48 -26.94 1.29
N LYS A 132 -23.01 -25.80 1.71
CA LYS A 132 -23.43 -24.70 0.83
C LYS A 132 -22.26 -23.91 0.19
N HIS A 133 -21.02 -24.35 0.39
CA HIS A 133 -19.85 -23.67 -0.13
C HIS A 133 -19.33 -24.38 -1.38
N LEU A 134 -19.28 -23.64 -2.49
CA LEU A 134 -18.78 -24.09 -3.77
C LEU A 134 -17.51 -23.32 -4.11
N ILE A 135 -16.48 -24.03 -4.55
CA ILE A 135 -15.26 -23.45 -5.11
C ILE A 135 -15.44 -23.39 -6.63
N LEU A 136 -15.36 -22.19 -7.16
CA LEU A 136 -15.40 -21.93 -8.60
C LEU A 136 -13.97 -21.69 -9.09
N THR A 137 -13.59 -22.30 -10.20
CA THR A 137 -12.37 -21.96 -10.95
C THR A 137 -12.78 -21.17 -12.18
N PHE A 138 -12.20 -19.99 -12.33
CA PHE A 138 -12.45 -19.09 -13.46
C PHE A 138 -11.31 -19.19 -14.47
N ALA A 139 -11.64 -19.22 -15.77
CA ALA A 139 -10.71 -19.04 -16.89
C ALA A 139 -10.33 -17.56 -17.05
N CYS A 140 -9.88 -16.95 -15.95
CA CYS A 140 -9.47 -15.56 -15.85
C CYS A 140 -8.56 -15.39 -14.63
N PRO A 141 -7.39 -14.71 -14.75
CA PRO A 141 -6.49 -14.47 -13.61
C PRO A 141 -7.11 -13.50 -12.58
N ASP A 142 -8.09 -12.70 -12.99
CA ASP A 142 -8.82 -11.78 -12.13
C ASP A 142 -10.12 -12.40 -11.63
N LEU A 143 -10.28 -12.38 -10.30
CA LEU A 143 -11.43 -12.95 -9.64
C LEU A 143 -12.60 -11.95 -9.66
N PRO A 144 -13.78 -12.32 -10.20
CA PRO A 144 -14.96 -11.44 -10.12
C PRO A 144 -15.42 -11.31 -8.67
N GLN A 145 -16.04 -10.17 -8.32
CA GLN A 145 -16.62 -9.96 -6.98
C GLN A 145 -17.98 -10.66 -6.79
N PHE A 146 -18.71 -10.83 -7.89
CA PHE A 146 -20.04 -11.41 -7.95
C PHE A 146 -20.18 -12.28 -9.20
N ILE A 147 -21.03 -13.29 -9.11
CA ILE A 147 -21.58 -14.05 -10.25
C ILE A 147 -23.09 -14.18 -10.07
N THR A 148 -23.80 -14.45 -11.15
CA THR A 148 -25.24 -14.65 -11.21
C THR A 148 -25.53 -16.11 -11.51
N ALA A 149 -26.13 -16.83 -10.56
CA ALA A 149 -26.56 -18.22 -10.73
C ALA A 149 -28.09 -18.26 -10.85
N GLY A 150 -28.61 -18.34 -12.09
CA GLY A 150 -30.04 -18.14 -12.35
C GLY A 150 -30.47 -16.73 -11.95
N TYR A 151 -31.35 -16.60 -10.96
CA TYR A 151 -31.77 -15.32 -10.38
C TYR A 151 -30.94 -14.87 -9.17
N LEU A 152 -29.99 -15.68 -8.70
CA LEU A 152 -29.22 -15.44 -7.48
C LEU A 152 -27.94 -14.64 -7.76
N ARG A 153 -27.73 -13.52 -7.07
CA ARG A 153 -26.47 -12.75 -7.12
C ARG A 153 -25.50 -13.18 -6.01
N CYS A 154 -24.60 -14.09 -6.34
CA CYS A 154 -23.69 -14.75 -5.40
C CYS A 154 -22.41 -13.91 -5.18
N SER A 155 -22.03 -13.64 -3.93
CA SER A 155 -20.78 -12.94 -3.62
C SER A 155 -19.59 -13.91 -3.63
N VAL A 156 -18.63 -13.66 -4.52
CA VAL A 156 -17.43 -14.48 -4.70
C VAL A 156 -16.31 -13.98 -3.78
N ARG A 157 -15.73 -14.89 -3.00
CA ARG A 157 -14.57 -14.60 -2.12
C ARG A 157 -13.34 -15.39 -2.57
N PRO A 158 -12.10 -14.87 -2.48
CA PRO A 158 -10.91 -15.64 -2.84
C PRO A 158 -10.80 -16.98 -2.12
N TYR A 159 -10.55 -18.06 -2.87
CA TYR A 159 -10.33 -19.38 -2.28
C TYR A 159 -8.93 -19.48 -1.69
N ILE A 160 -8.85 -19.65 -0.37
CA ILE A 160 -7.58 -19.82 0.37
C ILE A 160 -7.40 -21.30 0.72
N PRO A 161 -6.58 -22.08 -0.03
CA PRO A 161 -6.32 -23.49 0.26
C PRO A 161 -5.59 -23.66 1.61
N ASN A 162 -5.59 -24.87 2.14
CA ASN A 162 -4.76 -25.19 3.30
C ASN A 162 -3.30 -25.38 2.88
N PRO A 163 -2.32 -25.17 3.79
CA PRO A 163 -0.92 -25.48 3.56
C PRO A 163 -0.71 -26.85 2.93
N LEU A 164 0.04 -26.89 1.84
CA LEU A 164 0.41 -28.13 1.15
C LEU A 164 1.37 -28.91 2.04
N ARG A 165 0.84 -29.94 2.74
CA ARG A 165 1.63 -30.92 3.48
C ARG A 165 2.04 -32.06 2.54
N CYS A 166 3.32 -32.36 2.48
CA CYS A 166 3.80 -33.55 1.79
C CYS A 166 3.40 -34.81 2.56
N PHE A 167 2.65 -35.72 1.94
CA PHE A 167 2.23 -36.97 2.58
C PHE A 167 3.37 -38.01 2.77
N GLN A 168 4.59 -37.71 2.30
CA GLN A 168 5.76 -38.55 2.50
C GLN A 168 6.57 -38.10 3.73
N CYS A 169 7.14 -36.88 3.73
CA CYS A 169 7.97 -36.37 4.83
C CYS A 169 7.22 -35.51 5.86
N GLN A 170 5.91 -35.29 5.68
CA GLN A 170 5.04 -34.48 6.54
C GLN A 170 5.38 -32.98 6.65
N CYS A 171 6.43 -32.50 5.98
CA CYS A 171 6.78 -31.09 5.90
C CYS A 171 5.84 -30.30 4.95
N PHE A 172 5.73 -28.99 5.17
CA PHE A 172 4.99 -28.10 4.27
C PHE A 172 5.78 -27.70 3.01
N GLY A 173 5.06 -27.19 2.01
CA GLY A 173 5.61 -26.45 0.87
C GLY A 173 5.89 -27.25 -0.41
N HIS A 174 5.71 -28.59 -0.40
CA HIS A 174 5.94 -29.42 -1.59
C HIS A 174 5.02 -30.66 -1.63
N SER A 175 4.90 -31.26 -2.81
CA SER A 175 4.10 -32.45 -3.08
C SER A 175 4.92 -33.75 -2.94
N LYS A 176 4.25 -34.91 -2.85
CA LYS A 176 4.91 -36.23 -2.79
C LYS A 176 5.82 -36.51 -3.99
N PRO A 177 5.42 -36.31 -5.27
CA PRO A 177 6.32 -36.50 -6.42
C PRO A 177 7.59 -35.63 -6.38
N THR A 178 7.51 -34.45 -5.79
CA THR A 178 8.64 -33.51 -5.65
C THR A 178 9.44 -33.70 -4.34
N CYS A 179 9.17 -34.76 -3.57
CA CYS A 179 9.75 -34.95 -2.25
C CYS A 179 11.13 -35.61 -2.33
N ARG A 180 12.13 -35.01 -1.68
CA ARG A 180 13.46 -35.60 -1.45
C ARG A 180 13.62 -36.16 -0.02
N GLY A 181 12.54 -36.20 0.76
CA GLY A 181 12.53 -36.63 2.15
C GLY A 181 12.15 -38.11 2.32
N LYS A 182 12.57 -38.70 3.43
CA LYS A 182 12.20 -40.07 3.82
C LYS A 182 10.71 -40.17 4.22
N PRO A 183 10.09 -41.36 4.19
CA PRO A 183 8.76 -41.58 4.77
C PRO A 183 8.76 -41.30 6.27
N THR A 184 7.89 -40.39 6.70
CA THR A 184 7.78 -39.89 8.08
C THR A 184 6.34 -40.06 8.56
N CYS A 185 6.17 -40.59 9.77
CA CYS A 185 4.87 -40.80 10.38
C CYS A 185 4.16 -39.46 10.65
N ALA A 186 2.90 -39.33 10.22
CA ALA A 186 2.12 -38.10 10.43
C ALA A 186 1.72 -37.86 11.90
N ARG A 187 1.81 -38.89 12.77
CA ARG A 187 1.45 -38.81 14.20
C ARG A 187 2.63 -38.39 15.09
N CYS A 188 3.73 -39.15 15.07
CA CYS A 188 4.89 -38.94 15.94
C CYS A 188 6.08 -38.25 15.26
N GLY A 189 6.04 -38.04 13.94
CA GLY A 189 7.13 -37.37 13.21
C GLY A 189 8.42 -38.20 13.05
N GLU A 190 8.43 -39.46 13.47
CA GLU A 190 9.58 -40.35 13.29
C GLU A 190 9.59 -41.01 11.89
N VAL A 191 10.77 -41.43 11.43
CA VAL A 191 10.99 -42.01 10.09
C VAL A 191 10.77 -43.52 10.11
N GLY A 192 10.22 -44.08 9.02
CA GLY A 192 10.23 -45.52 8.76
C GLY A 192 8.93 -46.30 9.00
N HIS A 193 7.82 -45.64 9.37
CA HIS A 193 6.49 -46.27 9.47
C HIS A 193 5.36 -45.30 9.09
N ASP A 194 4.17 -45.83 8.81
CA ASP A 194 2.96 -45.04 8.54
C ASP A 194 2.21 -44.67 9.84
N SER A 195 1.40 -43.61 9.79
CA SER A 195 0.56 -43.16 10.89
C SER A 195 -0.64 -44.05 11.24
N GLY A 196 -1.08 -44.97 10.37
CA GLY A 196 -2.30 -45.77 10.57
C GLY A 196 -2.28 -46.63 11.84
N GLU A 197 -1.15 -47.26 12.14
CA GLU A 197 -0.95 -48.16 13.29
C GLU A 197 -0.01 -47.56 14.35
N CYS A 198 0.30 -46.27 14.24
CA CYS A 198 1.28 -45.62 15.11
C CYS A 198 0.69 -45.33 16.51
N ASN A 199 1.21 -46.01 17.52
CA ASN A 199 0.92 -45.76 18.94
C ASN A 199 1.96 -44.87 19.66
N GLY A 200 2.92 -44.30 18.92
CA GLY A 200 3.90 -43.38 19.49
C GLY A 200 3.30 -42.04 19.92
N GLN A 201 3.95 -41.37 20.88
CA GLN A 201 3.56 -40.04 21.35
C GLN A 201 3.45 -39.03 20.19
N GLU A 202 2.41 -38.20 20.23
CA GLU A 202 2.12 -37.25 19.15
C GLU A 202 3.16 -36.13 19.13
N LYS A 203 3.78 -35.89 17.96
CA LYS A 203 4.89 -34.96 17.83
C LYS A 203 4.98 -34.45 16.39
N CYS A 204 4.96 -33.14 16.23
CA CYS A 204 4.89 -32.50 14.92
C CYS A 204 6.28 -32.36 14.29
N ILE A 205 6.48 -32.83 13.05
CA ILE A 205 7.77 -32.65 12.36
C ILE A 205 8.11 -31.16 12.14
N ASN A 206 7.08 -30.31 11.94
CA ASN A 206 7.19 -28.91 11.52
C ASN A 206 7.40 -27.90 12.66
N CYS A 207 6.92 -28.19 13.88
CA CYS A 207 7.07 -27.29 15.04
C CYS A 207 7.59 -27.98 16.31
N LYS A 208 7.84 -29.30 16.27
CA LYS A 208 8.31 -30.14 17.37
C LYS A 208 7.42 -30.21 18.63
N GLY A 209 6.22 -29.62 18.59
CA GLY A 209 5.25 -29.69 19.71
C GLY A 209 4.38 -30.96 19.71
N ASP A 210 3.73 -31.19 20.86
CA ASP A 210 2.94 -32.38 21.20
C ASP A 210 1.58 -32.45 20.49
N HIS A 211 1.59 -32.64 19.18
CA HIS A 211 0.40 -32.89 18.35
C HIS A 211 0.81 -33.49 16.99
N PRO A 212 -0.09 -34.15 16.25
CA PRO A 212 0.22 -34.69 14.93
C PRO A 212 0.55 -33.60 13.91
N SER A 213 1.28 -33.98 12.86
CA SER A 213 1.72 -33.10 11.77
C SER A 213 0.56 -32.60 10.88
N TYR A 214 -0.64 -33.18 11.02
CA TYR A 214 -1.86 -32.71 10.36
C TYR A 214 -2.72 -31.76 11.21
N SER A 215 -2.31 -31.43 12.44
CA SER A 215 -3.08 -30.55 13.33
C SER A 215 -3.16 -29.11 12.82
N ARG A 216 -4.36 -28.52 12.87
CA ARG A 216 -4.60 -27.09 12.60
C ARG A 216 -4.25 -26.16 13.77
N SER A 217 -3.98 -26.71 14.97
CA SER A 217 -3.52 -25.90 16.12
C SER A 217 -2.03 -25.53 16.01
N CYS A 218 -1.27 -26.23 15.18
CA CYS A 218 0.16 -26.03 14.93
C CYS A 218 0.49 -24.58 14.54
N ASN A 219 1.48 -23.97 15.20
CA ASN A 219 1.88 -22.59 14.90
C ASN A 219 2.53 -22.46 13.50
N THR A 220 3.37 -23.42 13.09
CA THR A 220 3.91 -23.46 11.71
C THR A 220 2.81 -23.61 10.66
N TRP A 221 1.73 -24.36 10.96
CA TRP A 221 0.57 -24.45 10.06
C TRP A 221 -0.19 -23.12 9.96
N LYS A 222 -0.38 -22.40 11.08
CA LYS A 222 -1.02 -21.08 11.09
C LYS A 222 -0.20 -20.07 10.28
N LEU A 223 1.11 -20.04 10.49
CA LEU A 223 2.05 -19.19 9.75
C LEU A 223 1.98 -19.48 8.24
N GLU A 224 2.08 -20.75 7.82
CA GLU A 224 1.94 -21.13 6.42
C GLU A 224 0.55 -20.80 5.84
N LYS A 225 -0.52 -20.91 6.64
CA LYS A 225 -1.88 -20.52 6.23
C LYS A 225 -1.97 -19.01 6.03
N GLU A 226 -1.29 -18.21 6.85
CA GLU A 226 -1.21 -16.76 6.71
C GLU A 226 -0.39 -16.34 5.48
N ILE A 227 0.77 -16.95 5.26
CA ILE A 227 1.60 -16.74 4.06
C ILE A 227 0.79 -17.00 2.79
N ILE A 228 0.06 -18.13 2.73
CA ILE A 228 -0.83 -18.46 1.60
C ILE A 228 -1.98 -17.44 1.48
N THR A 229 -2.49 -16.92 2.60
CA THR A 229 -3.54 -15.89 2.60
C THR A 229 -3.04 -14.56 2.03
N VAL A 230 -1.87 -14.09 2.47
CA VAL A 230 -1.23 -12.87 1.96
C VAL A 230 -0.87 -13.02 0.48
N LYS A 231 -0.27 -14.16 0.10
CA LYS A 231 0.03 -14.51 -1.30
C LYS A 231 -1.18 -14.32 -2.22
N ILE A 232 -2.33 -14.86 -1.82
CA ILE A 232 -3.55 -14.84 -2.64
C ILE A 232 -4.25 -13.49 -2.62
N LYS A 233 -4.37 -12.84 -1.45
CA LYS A 233 -5.03 -11.54 -1.32
C LYS A 233 -4.25 -10.41 -2.01
N ASN A 234 -2.93 -10.41 -1.88
CA ASN A 234 -2.06 -9.35 -2.37
C ASN A 234 -1.42 -9.70 -3.73
N ARG A 235 -1.75 -10.86 -4.32
CA ARG A 235 -1.23 -11.38 -5.60
C ARG A 235 0.31 -11.47 -5.67
N LEU A 236 0.94 -11.68 -4.52
CA LEU A 236 2.40 -11.79 -4.39
C LEU A 236 2.91 -13.18 -4.80
N SER A 237 4.21 -13.29 -5.08
CA SER A 237 4.91 -14.56 -5.07
C SER A 237 4.93 -15.16 -3.65
N TYR A 238 5.23 -16.45 -3.53
CA TYR A 238 5.32 -17.09 -2.22
C TYR A 238 6.49 -16.56 -1.35
N PRO A 239 7.70 -16.28 -1.90
CA PRO A 239 8.77 -15.64 -1.13
C PRO A 239 8.40 -14.25 -0.60
N GLU A 240 7.82 -13.37 -1.43
CA GLU A 240 7.38 -12.03 -1.01
C GLU A 240 6.30 -12.09 0.07
N ALA A 241 5.31 -12.98 -0.09
CA ALA A 241 4.28 -13.19 0.93
C ALA A 241 4.86 -13.72 2.25
N ARG A 242 5.89 -14.58 2.19
CA ARG A 242 6.59 -15.07 3.39
C ARG A 242 7.36 -13.94 4.07
N LEU A 243 8.07 -13.10 3.32
CA LEU A 243 8.77 -11.93 3.86
C LEU A 243 7.77 -10.95 4.52
N ALA A 244 6.69 -10.61 3.82
CA ALA A 244 5.65 -9.70 4.32
C ALA A 244 4.96 -10.18 5.61
N VAL A 245 4.79 -11.49 5.82
CA VAL A 245 4.29 -12.05 7.09
C VAL A 245 5.38 -12.06 8.16
N THR A 246 6.61 -12.46 7.81
CA THR A 246 7.73 -12.54 8.77
C THR A 246 8.05 -11.16 9.35
N ASN A 247 8.11 -10.12 8.54
CA ASN A 247 8.39 -8.74 9.00
C ASN A 247 7.31 -8.19 9.96
N ARG A 248 6.09 -8.74 9.93
CA ARG A 248 5.01 -8.37 10.86
C ARG A 248 5.01 -9.17 12.16
N THR A 249 5.77 -10.26 12.23
CA THR A 249 5.76 -11.16 13.39
C THR A 249 7.03 -10.91 14.23
N PRO A 250 6.92 -10.41 15.48
CA PRO A 250 8.11 -10.18 16.30
C PRO A 250 8.84 -11.51 16.57
N ILE A 251 10.16 -11.51 16.39
CA ILE A 251 10.99 -12.72 16.45
C ILE A 251 10.97 -13.28 17.89
N GLN A 252 10.39 -14.47 18.05
CA GLN A 252 10.29 -15.13 19.34
C GLN A 252 11.70 -15.45 19.88
N GLY A 253 12.09 -14.78 20.98
CA GLY A 253 13.42 -14.89 21.60
C GLY A 253 14.23 -13.60 21.60
N PHE A 254 13.89 -12.62 20.75
CA PHE A 254 14.56 -11.31 20.69
C PHE A 254 13.60 -10.21 21.15
N SER A 255 13.58 -9.91 22.45
CA SER A 255 12.95 -8.67 22.92
C SER A 255 13.84 -7.48 22.60
N TYR A 256 13.23 -6.32 22.32
CA TYR A 256 13.94 -5.04 22.16
C TYR A 256 14.90 -4.79 23.34
N ALA A 257 14.46 -5.08 24.58
CA ALA A 257 15.26 -4.97 25.79
C ALA A 257 16.45 -5.97 25.85
N ALA A 258 16.43 -7.10 25.15
CA ALA A 258 17.58 -7.99 25.04
C ALA A 258 18.62 -7.49 24.03
N VAL A 259 18.18 -6.82 22.95
CA VAL A 259 19.07 -6.17 21.98
C VAL A 259 19.70 -4.91 22.59
N ALA A 260 18.91 -4.05 23.22
CA ALA A 260 19.38 -2.83 23.88
C ALA A 260 20.41 -3.10 24.99
N ARG A 261 20.26 -4.18 25.77
CA ARG A 261 21.21 -4.55 26.84
C ARG A 261 22.61 -4.94 26.35
N LYS A 262 22.78 -5.29 25.07
CA LYS A 262 24.12 -5.52 24.49
C LYS A 262 24.87 -4.22 24.15
N ILE A 263 24.18 -3.07 24.15
CA ILE A 263 24.72 -1.78 23.69
C ILE A 263 25.19 -0.92 24.88
N THR A 264 24.68 -1.17 26.09
CA THR A 264 25.03 -0.40 27.29
C THR A 264 26.25 -0.96 28.03
N THR A 265 27.45 -0.72 27.50
CA THR A 265 28.65 -0.59 28.36
C THR A 265 28.62 0.79 29.03
N SER A 266 28.45 0.83 30.35
CA SER A 266 28.34 2.07 31.10
C SER A 266 29.70 2.76 31.29
N SER A 267 29.99 3.76 30.46
CA SER A 267 31.00 4.77 30.80
C SER A 267 30.39 5.74 31.81
N GLY A 268 30.85 5.68 33.06
CA GLY A 268 30.43 6.63 34.09
C GLY A 268 30.94 8.03 33.78
N THR A 269 30.16 9.06 34.13
CA THR A 269 30.61 10.45 34.11
C THR A 269 30.13 11.16 35.37
N GLN A 270 31.03 11.85 36.05
CA GLN A 270 30.77 12.48 37.33
C GLN A 270 29.97 13.77 37.12
N THR A 271 28.83 13.92 37.80
CA THR A 271 28.25 15.23 38.13
C THR A 271 27.62 15.14 39.52
N SER A 272 28.05 16.04 40.41
CA SER A 272 27.52 16.14 41.77
C SER A 272 26.09 16.69 41.74
N PRO A 273 25.14 16.13 42.50
CA PRO A 273 23.80 16.71 42.59
C PRO A 273 23.86 18.04 43.35
N VAL A 274 23.27 19.09 42.76
CA VAL A 274 23.07 20.37 43.44
C VAL A 274 21.88 20.22 44.39
N THR A 275 22.14 20.37 45.69
CA THR A 275 21.13 20.31 46.75
C THR A 275 20.22 21.54 46.70
N ILE A 276 18.95 21.36 46.39
CA ILE A 276 17.91 22.34 46.76
C ILE A 276 17.57 22.10 48.22
N ILE A 277 17.87 23.09 49.07
CA ILE A 277 17.52 23.08 50.49
C ILE A 277 16.09 23.62 50.61
N ASP A 278 15.18 22.82 51.15
CA ASP A 278 13.95 23.34 51.74
C ASP A 278 13.86 22.87 53.19
N ASN A 279 13.52 23.80 54.09
CA ASN A 279 13.77 23.69 55.52
C ASN A 279 12.45 23.72 56.29
N SER A 280 11.88 22.55 56.56
CA SER A 280 10.92 22.37 57.66
C SER A 280 11.24 21.10 58.44
N LYS A 281 11.63 21.29 59.70
CA LYS A 281 11.78 20.24 60.72
C LYS A 281 10.41 20.08 61.43
N GLU A 282 10.05 18.99 62.11
CA GLU A 282 10.85 18.11 62.97
C GLU A 282 10.30 16.66 63.06
N LYS A 283 11.22 15.70 63.32
CA LYS A 283 11.11 14.49 64.19
C LYS A 283 9.99 13.45 63.90
N THR A 284 10.19 12.13 63.98
CA THR A 284 11.15 11.36 64.80
C THR A 284 11.38 9.91 64.30
N HIS A 285 12.57 9.37 64.60
CA HIS A 285 12.94 7.95 64.79
C HIS A 285 12.98 6.91 63.65
N GLU A 286 13.64 5.80 63.99
CA GLU A 286 14.50 4.95 63.15
C GLU A 286 13.90 3.56 62.81
N GLN A 287 14.02 3.20 61.52
CA GLN A 287 14.53 1.91 61.02
C GLN A 287 13.68 0.61 61.30
N PRO A 288 14.03 -0.59 60.75
CA PRO A 288 13.34 -1.06 59.54
C PRO A 288 12.75 -2.49 59.62
N SER A 289 11.86 -2.87 58.68
CA SER A 289 11.91 -4.19 58.00
C SER A 289 10.84 -4.42 56.91
N GLN A 290 11.31 -4.92 55.76
CA GLN A 290 10.76 -5.90 54.81
C GLN A 290 9.23 -6.16 54.68
N LYS A 291 8.77 -6.33 53.42
CA LYS A 291 8.18 -7.64 53.06
C LYS A 291 6.65 -7.85 52.86
N HIS A 292 6.06 -7.45 51.73
CA HIS A 292 4.93 -8.13 51.07
C HIS A 292 3.66 -8.59 51.85
N SER A 293 2.55 -7.90 51.59
CA SER A 293 1.21 -8.46 51.30
C SER A 293 0.44 -7.36 50.55
N THR A 294 -0.44 -7.57 49.57
CA THR A 294 -1.61 -8.46 49.54
C THR A 294 -2.01 -8.87 48.11
N ARG A 295 -3.02 -9.75 48.01
CA ARG A 295 -3.59 -10.33 46.79
C ARG A 295 -5.12 -10.19 46.84
N LYS A 296 -5.78 -10.19 45.68
CA LYS A 296 -7.26 -10.26 45.46
C LYS A 296 -7.98 -8.89 45.57
N ASP A 297 -9.12 -8.65 44.92
CA ASP A 297 -10.14 -9.62 44.46
C ASP A 297 -10.79 -9.39 43.08
N ASN A 298 -11.47 -10.45 42.65
CA ASN A 298 -12.16 -10.73 41.40
C ASN A 298 -13.26 -9.72 40.96
N LYS A 299 -13.48 -9.61 39.64
CA LYS A 299 -14.65 -10.22 38.95
C LYS A 299 -14.57 -10.18 37.40
N LYS A 300 -15.06 -11.25 36.77
CA LYS A 300 -15.23 -11.40 35.31
C LYS A 300 -16.59 -10.85 34.86
N ILE A 301 -16.67 -10.34 33.63
CA ILE A 301 -17.84 -10.48 32.76
C ILE A 301 -17.38 -11.00 31.38
N ILE A 302 -18.15 -11.93 30.79
CA ILE A 302 -17.91 -12.54 29.48
C ILE A 302 -19.19 -12.38 28.66
N VAL A 303 -19.13 -11.75 27.48
CA VAL A 303 -20.03 -12.07 26.33
C VAL A 303 -19.25 -11.87 25.01
N LYS A 304 -19.49 -12.79 24.07
CA LYS A 304 -19.07 -12.85 22.64
C LYS A 304 -20.36 -12.86 21.78
N PRO A 305 -20.34 -12.90 20.44
CA PRO A 305 -19.41 -12.38 19.41
C PRO A 305 -20.15 -11.65 18.24
N LYS A 306 -19.44 -11.36 17.13
CA LYS A 306 -19.95 -10.92 15.79
C LYS A 306 -20.38 -9.44 15.74
N THR A 307 -20.29 -8.72 14.62
CA THR A 307 -20.41 -9.17 13.22
C THR A 307 -19.45 -8.47 12.25
N THR A 308 -19.09 -9.18 11.17
CA THR A 308 -18.34 -8.70 10.00
C THR A 308 -19.14 -7.78 9.08
N LEU A 309 -18.47 -6.86 8.36
CA LEU A 309 -18.67 -6.48 6.93
C LEU A 309 -17.46 -5.60 6.52
N LYS A 310 -16.51 -6.09 5.71
CA LYS A 310 -16.42 -6.03 4.23
C LYS A 310 -16.08 -4.63 3.66
N LYS A 311 -14.81 -4.42 3.25
CA LYS A 311 -14.42 -3.45 2.21
C LYS A 311 -14.94 -3.93 0.84
N ASN A 312 -15.27 -2.97 -0.02
CA ASN A 312 -15.28 -3.09 -1.49
C ASN A 312 -14.29 -2.06 -2.08
N PRO A 313 -13.93 -2.12 -3.38
CA PRO A 313 -12.83 -1.34 -3.92
C PRO A 313 -13.29 -0.04 -4.61
N GLY A 314 -12.92 1.10 -4.02
CA GLY A 314 -12.92 2.43 -4.65
C GLY A 314 -11.69 2.64 -5.53
N LYS A 315 -11.78 3.54 -6.52
CA LYS A 315 -10.68 3.85 -7.45
C LYS A 315 -9.58 4.65 -6.73
N ASN A 316 -8.31 4.32 -7.01
CA ASN A 316 -7.18 5.13 -6.56
C ASN A 316 -7.31 6.55 -7.12
N VAL A 317 -7.18 7.54 -6.23
CA VAL A 317 -7.00 8.97 -6.55
C VAL A 317 -5.56 9.30 -6.17
N SER A 318 -4.77 9.75 -7.13
CA SER A 318 -3.32 9.95 -6.98
C SER A 318 -2.98 11.44 -6.97
N LEU A 319 -2.79 12.02 -5.78
CA LEU A 319 -2.30 13.39 -5.64
C LEU A 319 -0.89 13.50 -6.22
N LYS A 320 -0.73 14.16 -7.38
CA LYS A 320 0.58 14.26 -8.07
C LYS A 320 1.36 15.50 -7.70
N ILE A 321 2.68 15.33 -7.60
CA ILE A 321 3.68 16.39 -7.49
C ILE A 321 4.70 16.18 -8.62
N ALA A 322 4.96 17.21 -9.40
CA ALA A 322 6.01 17.23 -10.43
C ALA A 322 6.48 18.67 -10.66
N ARG A 323 7.79 18.89 -10.84
CA ARG A 323 8.28 20.14 -11.40
C ARG A 323 9.67 20.01 -12.01
N GLU A 324 9.76 20.36 -13.29
CA GLU A 324 11.03 20.57 -14.00
C GLU A 324 11.68 21.89 -13.57
N ALA A 325 13.01 21.89 -13.53
CA ALA A 325 13.84 23.09 -13.49
C ALA A 325 15.10 22.87 -14.31
N ASP A 326 15.07 23.25 -15.59
CA ASP A 326 16.29 23.36 -16.40
C ASP A 326 16.83 24.80 -16.30
N SER A 327 18.10 24.92 -15.96
CA SER A 327 18.77 26.20 -15.67
C SER A 327 19.72 26.58 -16.81
N LEU A 328 19.69 27.83 -17.31
CA LEU A 328 20.76 28.42 -18.13
C LEU A 328 20.66 29.95 -18.29
N CYS A 329 21.42 30.72 -17.50
CA CYS A 329 21.89 32.10 -17.73
C CYS A 329 22.95 32.43 -16.66
N GLU A 330 23.89 33.40 -16.72
CA GLU A 330 24.34 34.46 -17.66
C GLU A 330 25.82 34.77 -17.24
N SER A 331 26.70 35.50 -17.95
CA SER A 331 26.82 36.03 -19.33
C SER A 331 28.29 36.50 -19.52
N THR A 332 28.75 37.01 -20.67
CA THR A 332 29.02 38.45 -20.96
C THR A 332 30.13 38.54 -22.06
N PRO A 333 30.48 39.71 -22.64
CA PRO A 333 29.62 40.54 -23.51
C PRO A 333 30.35 41.02 -24.82
N VAL A 334 29.74 42.01 -25.52
CA VAL A 334 30.34 43.07 -26.39
C VAL A 334 29.94 43.08 -27.90
N SER A 335 29.55 44.29 -28.36
CA SER A 335 29.61 44.84 -29.75
C SER A 335 28.32 45.03 -30.60
N LYS A 336 27.66 46.17 -30.37
CA LYS A 336 27.10 47.15 -31.34
C LYS A 336 26.95 46.77 -32.85
N ARG A 337 25.70 46.74 -33.35
CA ARG A 337 25.13 47.53 -34.51
C ARG A 337 23.68 47.07 -34.80
N SER A 338 22.65 47.90 -34.62
CA SER A 338 22.10 48.89 -35.58
C SER A 338 21.26 48.31 -36.75
N ARG A 339 19.92 48.27 -36.62
CA ARG A 339 18.91 48.93 -37.53
C ARG A 339 17.43 48.45 -37.35
N ARG A 340 16.66 49.24 -36.61
CA ARG A 340 15.38 49.91 -36.99
C ARG A 340 14.22 49.14 -37.69
N ARG A 341 13.06 49.12 -36.98
CA ARG A 341 11.65 48.94 -37.44
C ARG A 341 11.25 47.52 -37.90
N LYS A 342 10.00 47.04 -37.71
CA LYS A 342 8.73 47.71 -37.35
C LYS A 342 7.83 46.80 -36.49
N THR A 343 6.81 47.38 -35.87
CA THR A 343 5.83 46.79 -34.94
C THR A 343 4.81 45.83 -35.58
N SER A 344 4.53 44.70 -34.91
CA SER A 344 3.20 44.07 -34.85
C SER A 344 3.09 43.26 -33.57
N GLN A 345 2.10 43.57 -32.72
CA GLN A 345 1.82 42.83 -31.49
C GLN A 345 0.98 41.58 -31.82
N THR A 346 1.52 40.39 -31.59
CA THR A 346 0.76 39.18 -31.28
C THR A 346 1.50 38.46 -30.16
N SER A 347 0.90 38.42 -28.98
CA SER A 347 1.47 37.75 -27.81
C SER A 347 1.12 36.27 -27.85
N ASP A 348 1.98 35.46 -28.46
CA ASP A 348 1.91 34.00 -28.36
C ASP A 348 2.34 33.59 -26.93
N ALA A 349 1.35 33.37 -26.08
CA ALA A 349 1.56 32.76 -24.79
C ALA A 349 1.80 31.26 -25.00
N MET A 350 3.01 30.78 -24.68
CA MET A 350 3.28 29.34 -24.63
C MET A 350 2.56 28.74 -23.42
N ASP A 351 1.53 27.95 -23.71
CA ASP A 351 0.73 27.22 -22.73
C ASP A 351 1.50 25.97 -22.28
N THR A 352 1.96 25.93 -21.03
CA THR A 352 2.68 24.78 -20.46
C THR A 352 1.70 23.83 -19.78
N ASP A 353 1.26 22.83 -20.54
CA ASP A 353 0.17 21.93 -20.17
C ASP A 353 0.60 20.84 -19.15
N VAL A 354 0.78 21.24 -17.88
CA VAL A 354 0.74 20.30 -16.76
C VAL A 354 -0.68 19.74 -16.70
N ASN A 355 -0.84 18.47 -17.03
CA ASN A 355 -2.10 17.74 -16.88
C ASN A 355 -2.17 17.09 -15.47
N PRO A 356 -2.75 17.75 -14.45
CA PRO A 356 -3.09 17.07 -13.21
C PRO A 356 -4.12 15.98 -13.49
N SER A 357 -4.20 14.96 -12.63
CA SER A 357 -5.33 14.05 -12.69
C SER A 357 -6.62 14.83 -12.39
N ASP A 358 -7.71 14.50 -13.09
CA ASP A 358 -9.03 15.16 -12.96
C ASP A 358 -9.71 14.88 -11.59
N THR A 359 -8.93 14.39 -10.60
CA THR A 359 -9.41 13.92 -9.28
C THR A 359 -8.60 14.42 -8.09
N ASP A 360 -7.52 15.20 -8.29
CA ASP A 360 -6.63 15.59 -7.19
C ASP A 360 -7.24 16.75 -6.38
N TYR A 361 -7.31 16.60 -5.05
CA TYR A 361 -7.92 17.62 -4.18
C TYR A 361 -6.90 18.66 -3.68
N VAL A 362 -5.70 18.20 -3.34
CA VAL A 362 -4.64 19.01 -2.72
C VAL A 362 -3.28 18.55 -3.22
N ILE A 363 -2.47 19.47 -3.71
CA ILE A 363 -1.06 19.27 -4.05
C ILE A 363 -0.26 20.18 -3.13
N ALA A 364 0.82 19.71 -2.52
CA ALA A 364 1.70 20.61 -1.76
C ALA A 364 3.16 20.39 -2.12
N LEU A 365 3.89 21.49 -2.20
CA LEU A 365 5.28 21.54 -2.59
C LEU A 365 6.09 22.15 -1.45
N GLN A 366 7.17 21.47 -1.09
CA GLN A 366 8.30 22.02 -0.36
C GLN A 366 9.32 22.55 -1.38
N GLU A 367 10.25 23.41 -0.93
CA GLU A 367 11.25 24.06 -1.78
C GLU A 367 10.63 24.61 -3.09
N ALA A 368 9.63 25.49 -2.96
CA ALA A 368 8.88 25.96 -4.13
C ALA A 368 9.69 26.91 -5.06
N PHE A 369 10.82 27.43 -4.57
CA PHE A 369 11.67 28.46 -5.21
C PHE A 369 10.89 29.70 -5.70
N LEU A 370 9.79 30.04 -5.02
CA LEU A 370 8.92 31.16 -5.37
C LEU A 370 9.30 32.42 -4.58
N LYS A 371 9.36 33.55 -5.30
CA LYS A 371 9.37 34.87 -4.67
C LYS A 371 7.93 35.37 -4.52
N SER A 372 7.71 36.29 -3.59
CA SER A 372 6.43 36.99 -3.41
C SER A 372 5.94 37.67 -4.71
N CYS A 373 6.85 38.17 -5.54
CA CYS A 373 6.55 38.76 -6.85
C CYS A 373 6.19 37.75 -7.96
N HIS A 374 6.46 36.46 -7.79
CA HIS A 374 6.09 35.43 -8.77
C HIS A 374 4.66 34.95 -8.53
N THR A 375 3.89 34.74 -9.60
CA THR A 375 2.56 34.13 -9.53
C THR A 375 2.62 32.67 -9.99
N ALA A 376 2.57 31.72 -9.04
CA ALA A 376 2.37 30.32 -9.36
C ALA A 376 0.88 30.04 -9.55
N LYS A 377 0.50 29.54 -10.73
CA LYS A 377 -0.89 29.20 -11.08
C LYS A 377 -0.93 27.80 -11.68
N ILE A 378 -1.77 26.94 -11.11
CA ILE A 378 -2.20 25.69 -11.73
C ILE A 378 -3.68 25.87 -12.09
N ARG A 379 -4.05 25.55 -13.34
CA ARG A 379 -5.42 25.75 -13.83
C ARG A 379 -6.40 24.96 -12.97
N ARG A 380 -7.46 25.62 -12.48
CA ARG A 380 -8.47 25.08 -11.54
C ARG A 380 -7.99 24.85 -10.09
N TYR A 381 -6.87 25.42 -9.66
CA TYR A 381 -6.44 25.38 -8.26
C TYR A 381 -6.26 26.78 -7.65
N GLY A 382 -6.68 26.95 -6.40
CA GLY A 382 -6.29 28.07 -5.54
C GLY A 382 -5.00 27.75 -4.80
N CYS A 383 -4.12 28.74 -4.57
CA CYS A 383 -2.81 28.55 -3.94
C CYS A 383 -2.73 29.30 -2.61
N VAL A 384 -2.20 28.62 -1.58
CA VAL A 384 -1.83 29.18 -0.27
C VAL A 384 -0.34 28.90 -0.09
N ARG A 385 0.47 29.91 0.21
CA ARG A 385 1.93 29.80 0.25
C ARG A 385 2.56 30.64 1.36
N ASN A 386 3.75 30.23 1.79
CA ASN A 386 4.64 30.96 2.66
C ASN A 386 5.97 31.07 1.91
N ASP A 387 6.22 32.24 1.32
CA ASP A 387 7.43 32.56 0.57
C ASP A 387 8.46 33.18 1.54
N THR A 388 9.72 32.72 1.54
CA THR A 388 10.78 33.33 2.34
C THR A 388 11.29 34.63 1.72
N GLU A 389 11.34 35.73 2.50
CA GLU A 389 11.80 37.06 2.04
C GLU A 389 13.34 37.21 2.01
N GLY A 390 14.07 36.11 1.85
CA GLY A 390 15.55 36.06 1.83
C GLY A 390 16.18 36.42 0.48
N SER A 391 17.45 36.82 0.50
CA SER A 391 18.24 37.11 -0.71
C SER A 391 18.61 35.87 -1.53
N SER A 392 18.60 34.69 -0.92
CA SER A 392 18.67 33.39 -1.60
C SER A 392 17.27 32.88 -1.92
N VAL A 393 17.03 32.49 -3.17
CA VAL A 393 15.71 32.09 -3.70
C VAL A 393 15.31 30.66 -3.26
N SER A 394 15.92 30.12 -2.22
CA SER A 394 16.14 28.69 -2.00
C SER A 394 15.10 27.97 -1.16
N GLU A 395 14.05 28.66 -0.68
CA GLU A 395 13.16 28.14 0.37
C GLU A 395 11.70 28.55 0.13
N GLY A 396 10.76 27.98 0.90
CA GLY A 396 9.32 28.26 0.82
C GLY A 396 8.43 27.05 0.55
N VAL A 397 7.20 27.11 1.06
CA VAL A 397 6.19 26.04 0.96
C VAL A 397 4.89 26.54 0.34
N CYS A 398 4.21 25.71 -0.43
CA CYS A 398 2.87 26.03 -0.94
C CYS A 398 1.93 24.83 -0.98
N ILE A 399 0.63 25.12 -0.90
CA ILE A 399 -0.47 24.18 -1.10
C ILE A 399 -1.38 24.72 -2.21
N PHE A 400 -1.58 23.92 -3.24
CA PHE A 400 -2.63 24.10 -4.23
C PHE A 400 -3.85 23.26 -3.82
N THR A 401 -5.03 23.88 -3.74
CA THR A 401 -6.32 23.21 -3.50
C THR A 401 -7.21 23.32 -4.73
N SER A 402 -7.85 22.23 -5.14
CA SER A 402 -8.75 22.23 -6.29
C SER A 402 -9.94 23.15 -6.03
N LEU A 403 -10.27 24.03 -6.97
CA LEU A 403 -11.41 24.95 -6.90
C LEU A 403 -12.76 24.22 -6.93
N ASP A 404 -12.78 22.91 -7.19
CA ASP A 404 -13.97 22.06 -7.06
C ASP A 404 -14.26 21.68 -5.58
N VAL A 405 -13.34 21.95 -4.65
CA VAL A 405 -13.45 21.62 -3.22
C VAL A 405 -13.49 22.91 -2.38
N PRO A 406 -14.48 23.10 -1.51
CA PRO A 406 -14.45 24.21 -0.55
C PRO A 406 -13.22 24.10 0.36
N SER A 407 -12.35 25.10 0.28
CA SER A 407 -11.13 25.20 1.08
C SER A 407 -11.01 26.59 1.74
N SER A 408 -10.27 26.65 2.84
CA SER A 408 -9.92 27.90 3.53
C SER A 408 -8.49 27.82 4.03
N ALA A 409 -7.71 28.89 3.85
CA ALA A 409 -6.39 29.00 4.44
C ALA A 409 -6.51 29.08 5.97
N LEU A 410 -5.62 28.41 6.70
CA LEU A 410 -5.48 28.55 8.14
C LEU A 410 -4.28 29.45 8.42
N SER A 411 -4.50 30.55 9.15
CA SER A 411 -3.42 31.40 9.64
C SER A 411 -2.65 30.65 10.74
N LEU A 412 -1.37 30.39 10.50
CA LEU A 412 -0.46 29.78 11.47
C LEU A 412 0.44 30.86 12.06
N HIS A 413 0.53 30.89 13.39
CA HIS A 413 1.49 31.67 14.15
C HIS A 413 2.69 30.78 14.48
N THR A 414 3.58 30.61 13.50
CA THR A 414 4.78 29.79 13.62
C THR A 414 5.97 30.42 12.89
N SER A 415 7.18 30.14 13.38
CA SER A 415 8.45 30.45 12.72
C SER A 415 8.87 29.38 11.70
N LEU A 416 8.19 28.24 11.69
CA LEU A 416 8.46 27.12 10.78
C LEU A 416 7.93 27.42 9.38
N GLN A 417 8.56 26.81 8.36
CA GLN A 417 8.06 26.88 6.98
C GLN A 417 6.88 25.94 6.81
N ALA A 418 5.73 26.41 7.27
CA ALA A 418 4.47 25.70 7.22
C ALA A 418 3.37 26.54 6.55
N VAL A 419 2.46 25.85 5.87
CA VAL A 419 1.15 26.38 5.47
C VAL A 419 0.10 25.32 5.75
N ALA A 420 -1.08 25.74 6.19
CA ALA A 420 -2.21 24.84 6.39
C ALA A 420 -3.46 25.34 5.66
N VAL A 421 -4.24 24.39 5.16
CA VAL A 421 -5.56 24.62 4.58
C VAL A 421 -6.55 23.67 5.23
N ARG A 422 -7.77 24.15 5.49
CA ARG A 422 -8.89 23.31 5.88
C ARG A 422 -9.72 23.01 4.64
N ILE A 423 -9.96 21.74 4.36
CA ILE A 423 -10.69 21.28 3.17
C ILE A 423 -11.94 20.48 3.55
N HIS A 424 -12.99 20.65 2.75
CA HIS A 424 -14.26 19.96 2.94
C HIS A 424 -14.56 19.03 1.75
N SER A 425 -14.13 17.77 1.86
CA SER A 425 -14.37 16.73 0.84
C SER A 425 -15.61 15.90 1.19
N THR A 426 -15.45 14.92 2.09
CA THR A 426 -16.53 14.09 2.65
C THR A 426 -16.72 14.36 4.16
N SER A 427 -15.65 14.79 4.80
CA SER A 427 -15.61 15.40 6.13
C SER A 427 -14.69 16.64 6.08
N LEU A 428 -14.78 17.48 7.09
CA LEU A 428 -13.89 18.64 7.27
C LEU A 428 -12.59 18.19 7.94
N PHE A 429 -11.44 18.41 7.30
CA PHE A 429 -10.13 18.11 7.88
C PHE A 429 -9.07 19.14 7.47
N THR A 430 -7.99 19.21 8.24
CA THR A 430 -6.88 20.17 8.02
C THR A 430 -5.71 19.46 7.34
N VAL A 431 -5.07 20.14 6.40
CA VAL A 431 -3.95 19.65 5.60
C VAL A 431 -2.81 20.66 5.75
N CYS A 432 -1.72 20.25 6.41
CA CYS A 432 -0.56 21.08 6.71
C CYS A 432 0.66 20.59 5.92
N CYS A 433 1.20 21.45 5.06
CA CYS A 433 2.48 21.26 4.40
C CYS A 433 3.56 21.84 5.33
N LEU A 434 4.63 21.08 5.58
CA LEU A 434 5.75 21.48 6.42
C LEU A 434 7.07 21.22 5.69
N TYR A 435 7.97 22.18 5.73
CA TYR A 435 9.38 22.03 5.39
C TYR A 435 10.26 22.37 6.59
N LEU A 436 11.22 21.49 6.94
CA LEU A 436 12.28 21.80 7.92
C LEU A 436 13.65 21.78 7.23
N PRO A 437 14.29 22.93 6.96
CA PRO A 437 15.58 22.99 6.29
C PRO A 437 16.64 22.14 7.03
N PRO A 438 17.57 21.46 6.33
CA PRO A 438 18.45 20.45 6.93
C PRO A 438 19.34 20.98 8.06
N ASN A 439 19.77 22.24 7.97
CA ASN A 439 20.66 22.89 8.93
C ASN A 439 19.94 23.80 9.95
N ALA A 440 18.61 23.92 9.87
CA ALA A 440 17.85 24.76 10.79
C ALA A 440 17.82 24.20 12.24
N VAL A 441 17.98 25.09 13.22
CA VAL A 441 17.81 24.76 14.64
C VAL A 441 16.33 24.86 14.99
N ILE A 442 15.66 23.71 15.03
CA ILE A 442 14.24 23.59 15.36
C ILE A 442 14.10 23.23 16.85
N ARG A 443 13.29 23.96 17.62
CA ARG A 443 13.06 23.63 19.04
C ARG A 443 11.84 22.72 19.17
N GLN A 444 11.78 21.96 20.26
CA GLN A 444 10.65 21.06 20.52
C GLN A 444 9.32 21.82 20.67
N HIS A 445 9.36 23.02 21.28
CA HIS A 445 8.16 23.83 21.45
C HIS A 445 7.61 24.31 20.10
N ASP A 446 8.45 24.80 19.17
CA ASP A 446 7.97 25.29 17.84
C ASP A 446 7.18 24.21 17.07
N LEU A 447 7.56 22.94 17.23
CA LEU A 447 6.87 21.78 16.65
C LEU A 447 5.55 21.47 17.38
N ASN A 448 5.54 21.52 18.71
CA ASN A 448 4.33 21.32 19.51
C ASN A 448 3.31 22.44 19.25
N ASP A 449 3.77 23.70 19.32
CA ASP A 449 2.99 24.91 19.05
C ASP A 449 2.36 24.88 17.65
N LEU A 450 3.05 24.33 16.64
CA LEU A 450 2.48 24.08 15.31
C LEU A 450 1.37 23.04 15.34
N VAL A 451 1.57 21.90 16.01
CA VAL A 451 0.57 20.82 16.10
C VAL A 451 -0.69 21.28 16.85
N ASP A 452 -0.53 21.99 17.96
CA ASP A 452 -1.64 22.52 18.78
C ASP A 452 -2.51 23.54 18.00
N GLN A 453 -1.95 24.19 16.99
CA GLN A 453 -2.68 25.12 16.12
C GLN A 453 -3.54 24.43 15.04
N LEU A 454 -3.37 23.13 14.77
CA LEU A 454 -4.08 22.44 13.69
C LEU A 454 -5.45 21.89 14.16
N PRO A 455 -6.59 22.36 13.61
CA PRO A 455 -7.89 21.82 13.96
C PRO A 455 -8.01 20.35 13.55
N ALA A 456 -8.21 19.47 14.52
CA ALA A 456 -8.43 18.05 14.28
C ALA A 456 -9.76 17.79 13.51
N PRO A 457 -9.83 16.72 12.71
CA PRO A 457 -8.71 15.85 12.32
C PRO A 457 -7.79 16.53 11.29
N PHE A 458 -6.49 16.21 11.34
CA PHE A 458 -5.49 16.81 10.46
C PHE A 458 -4.45 15.82 9.93
N VAL A 459 -3.79 16.22 8.85
CA VAL A 459 -2.60 15.59 8.26
C VAL A 459 -1.48 16.63 8.17
N ILE A 460 -0.28 16.26 8.60
CA ILE A 460 0.97 17.00 8.41
C ILE A 460 1.84 16.21 7.45
N PHE A 461 2.39 16.85 6.42
CA PHE A 461 3.25 16.17 5.45
C PHE A 461 4.28 17.09 4.81
N GLY A 462 5.37 16.48 4.33
CA GLY A 462 6.47 17.13 3.62
C GLY A 462 7.84 16.64 4.08
N ASP A 463 8.89 17.30 3.60
CA ASP A 463 10.27 17.06 4.00
C ASP A 463 10.62 17.78 5.31
N PHE A 464 11.18 17.04 6.26
CA PHE A 464 11.61 17.59 7.54
C PHE A 464 13.13 17.34 7.79
N ASN A 465 13.86 16.77 6.83
CA ASN A 465 15.30 16.46 6.92
C ASN A 465 15.71 15.75 8.23
N ARG A 466 15.08 14.61 8.56
CA ARG A 466 15.41 13.80 9.74
C ARG A 466 15.46 12.31 9.48
N HIS A 467 16.25 11.63 10.31
CA HIS A 467 16.41 10.19 10.28
C HIS A 467 15.90 9.57 11.59
N SER A 468 15.07 8.54 11.47
CA SER A 468 14.73 7.61 12.56
C SER A 468 14.57 6.20 12.04
N THR A 469 14.95 5.23 12.87
CA THR A 469 14.61 3.82 12.71
C THR A 469 13.09 3.57 12.68
N LEU A 470 12.26 4.47 13.24
CA LEU A 470 10.80 4.39 13.23
C LEU A 470 10.19 4.48 11.81
N TRP A 471 10.86 5.20 10.90
CA TRP A 471 10.51 5.29 9.47
C TRP A 471 11.64 4.77 8.57
N GLY A 472 12.31 3.69 8.99
CA GLY A 472 13.24 2.93 8.15
C GLY A 472 14.64 3.53 7.94
N SER A 473 15.01 4.63 8.61
CA SER A 473 16.40 5.13 8.55
C SER A 473 17.35 4.24 9.37
N VAL A 474 18.59 4.09 8.91
CA VAL A 474 19.63 3.25 9.57
C VAL A 474 19.93 3.67 11.02
N LYS A 475 19.80 4.97 11.34
CA LYS A 475 20.07 5.54 12.67
C LYS A 475 19.09 6.66 12.97
N THR A 476 18.77 6.86 14.25
CA THR A 476 18.00 8.03 14.70
C THR A 476 18.91 9.21 15.02
N ASN A 477 18.69 10.38 14.39
CA ASN A 477 19.41 11.62 14.69
C ASN A 477 18.67 12.48 15.75
N HIS A 478 19.21 13.64 16.13
CA HIS A 478 18.56 14.51 17.14
C HIS A 478 17.16 14.94 16.70
N ARG A 479 17.03 15.45 15.47
CA ARG A 479 15.74 15.85 14.87
C ARG A 479 14.76 14.67 14.76
N GLY A 480 15.25 13.46 14.49
CA GLY A 480 14.45 12.24 14.51
C GLY A 480 13.79 12.00 15.87
N ARG A 481 14.55 12.13 16.97
CA ARG A 481 14.02 12.04 18.33
C ARG A 481 13.02 13.14 18.66
N GLN A 482 13.21 14.36 18.15
CA GLN A 482 12.23 15.45 18.31
C GLN A 482 10.88 15.09 17.66
N ILE A 483 10.90 14.55 16.44
CA ILE A 483 9.68 14.11 15.74
C ILE A 483 9.05 12.86 16.39
N GLU A 484 9.85 11.88 16.84
CA GLU A 484 9.36 10.75 17.65
C GLU A 484 8.65 11.24 18.91
N GLN A 485 9.19 12.26 19.58
CA GLN A 485 8.57 12.87 20.74
C GLN A 485 7.25 13.58 20.36
N VAL A 486 7.18 14.37 19.27
CA VAL A 486 5.92 14.97 18.80
C VAL A 486 4.86 13.90 18.53
N LEU A 487 5.23 12.79 17.88
CA LEU A 487 4.33 11.67 17.62
C LEU A 487 3.78 11.05 18.92
N SER A 488 4.63 10.90 19.93
CA SER A 488 4.25 10.36 21.24
C SER A 488 3.37 11.33 22.04
N ASP A 489 3.83 12.57 22.22
CA ASP A 489 3.20 13.58 23.09
C ASP A 489 1.80 13.95 22.58
N HIS A 490 1.63 14.05 21.25
CA HIS A 490 0.34 14.37 20.61
C HIS A 490 -0.46 13.15 20.15
N CYS A 491 -0.01 11.93 20.49
CA CYS A 491 -0.64 10.66 20.09
C CYS A 491 -0.90 10.54 18.56
N LEU A 492 0.02 11.02 17.73
CA LEU A 492 -0.14 11.07 16.28
C LEU A 492 0.30 9.76 15.60
N CYS A 493 -0.31 9.50 14.45
CA CYS A 493 -0.09 8.28 13.68
C CYS A 493 0.79 8.56 12.46
N LEU A 494 1.96 7.91 12.43
CA LEU A 494 2.88 7.89 11.30
C LEU A 494 2.31 6.99 10.18
N LEU A 495 2.20 7.51 8.96
CA LEU A 495 1.67 6.78 7.80
C LEU A 495 2.76 6.09 6.97
N ASN A 496 4.01 6.55 7.05
CA ASN A 496 5.10 6.02 6.26
C ASN A 496 5.35 4.53 6.48
N HIS A 497 5.87 3.90 5.43
CA HIS A 497 6.42 2.55 5.45
C HIS A 497 7.93 2.63 5.13
N GLU A 498 8.63 1.50 5.11
CA GLU A 498 10.09 1.41 4.82
C GLU A 498 10.46 1.76 3.36
N GLU A 499 9.59 2.48 2.64
CA GLU A 499 9.84 2.98 1.29
C GLU A 499 10.69 4.27 1.37
N PRO A 500 11.73 4.42 0.53
CA PRO A 500 12.51 5.64 0.48
C PRO A 500 11.75 6.76 -0.25
N THR A 501 11.94 7.99 0.20
CA THR A 501 11.33 9.19 -0.39
C THR A 501 12.37 10.14 -0.98
N TYR A 502 13.66 9.85 -0.82
CA TYR A 502 14.76 10.67 -1.31
C TYR A 502 15.89 9.80 -1.90
N PHE A 503 16.47 10.23 -3.01
CA PHE A 503 17.64 9.62 -3.63
C PHE A 503 18.83 10.59 -3.63
N HIS A 504 19.79 10.34 -2.74
CA HIS A 504 21.03 11.11 -2.70
C HIS A 504 21.97 10.65 -3.83
N GLU A 505 21.89 11.30 -4.99
CA GLU A 505 22.68 10.98 -6.19
C GLU A 505 24.19 10.83 -5.91
N PRO A 506 24.88 11.74 -5.18
CA PRO A 506 26.34 11.69 -5.03
C PRO A 506 26.85 10.40 -4.36
N THR A 507 26.08 9.82 -3.44
CA THR A 507 26.42 8.52 -2.80
C THR A 507 25.58 7.36 -3.34
N ARG A 508 24.66 7.62 -4.27
CA ARG A 508 23.66 6.69 -4.78
C ARG A 508 22.91 5.93 -3.67
N SER A 509 22.50 6.66 -2.63
CA SER A 509 21.85 6.08 -1.45
C SER A 509 20.44 6.63 -1.27
N PHE A 510 19.56 5.78 -0.76
CA PHE A 510 18.14 6.08 -0.57
C PHE A 510 17.84 6.40 0.90
N HIS A 511 17.01 7.41 1.13
CA HIS A 511 16.62 7.87 2.47
C HIS A 511 15.11 8.14 2.53
N THR A 512 14.57 8.22 3.74
CA THR A 512 13.17 8.59 4.00
C THR A 512 13.16 9.91 4.75
N LEU A 513 13.10 11.02 3.99
CA LEU A 513 13.15 12.39 4.49
C LEU A 513 11.75 13.03 4.51
N ASP A 514 10.82 12.52 3.73
CA ASP A 514 9.44 12.98 3.65
C ASP A 514 8.57 12.12 4.56
N LEU A 515 7.77 12.74 5.43
CA LEU A 515 6.82 12.02 6.26
C LEU A 515 5.39 12.50 6.00
N ALA A 516 4.44 11.58 6.20
CA ALA A 516 3.03 11.85 6.38
C ALA A 516 2.62 11.39 7.78
N ILE A 517 2.07 12.33 8.56
CA ILE A 517 1.65 12.16 9.95
C ILE A 517 0.18 12.59 10.03
N CYS A 518 -0.66 11.85 10.77
CA CYS A 518 -2.08 12.15 10.85
C CYS A 518 -2.67 11.98 12.25
N SER A 519 -3.81 12.63 12.51
CA SER A 519 -4.63 12.33 13.69
C SER A 519 -5.13 10.87 13.64
N PRO A 520 -5.23 10.15 14.79
CA PRO A 520 -5.61 8.73 14.81
C PRO A 520 -6.92 8.36 14.10
N SER A 521 -7.88 9.29 14.02
CA SER A 521 -9.15 9.11 13.31
C SER A 521 -9.01 9.00 11.79
N LEU A 522 -7.89 9.46 11.21
CA LEU A 522 -7.61 9.39 9.77
C LEU A 522 -6.82 8.13 9.38
N LEU A 523 -6.05 7.55 10.30
CA LEU A 523 -5.27 6.34 10.07
C LEU A 523 -6.04 5.17 9.39
N PRO A 524 -7.30 4.82 9.77
CA PRO A 524 -7.99 3.69 9.14
C PRO A 524 -8.58 3.98 7.75
N ILE A 525 -8.60 5.24 7.31
CA ILE A 525 -9.21 5.67 6.04
C ILE A 525 -8.19 6.16 5.01
N LEU A 526 -7.01 6.61 5.44
CA LEU A 526 -5.91 7.00 4.56
C LEU A 526 -5.08 5.78 4.15
N ASN A 527 -4.77 5.69 2.85
CA ASN A 527 -3.73 4.83 2.32
C ASN A 527 -2.50 5.70 1.97
N PHE A 528 -1.31 5.20 2.29
CA PHE A 528 -0.03 5.82 1.96
C PHE A 528 0.67 5.02 0.86
N SER A 529 1.34 5.71 -0.06
CA SER A 529 2.25 5.12 -1.05
C SER A 529 3.26 6.14 -1.55
N VAL A 530 4.47 5.71 -1.87
CA VAL A 530 5.47 6.54 -2.57
C VAL A 530 5.41 6.26 -4.08
N GLU A 531 5.44 7.29 -4.94
CA GLU A 531 5.57 7.09 -6.38
C GLU A 531 6.99 6.63 -6.76
N LYS A 532 7.13 6.05 -7.96
CA LYS A 532 8.41 5.47 -8.44
C LYS A 532 9.18 6.38 -9.39
N ASP A 533 8.52 7.43 -9.87
CA ASP A 533 9.11 8.47 -10.69
C ASP A 533 9.39 9.67 -9.79
N VAL A 534 10.53 10.31 -10.00
CA VAL A 534 10.97 11.50 -9.26
C VAL A 534 10.63 12.80 -9.99
N TYR A 535 10.16 12.72 -11.25
CA TYR A 535 9.74 13.88 -12.05
C TYR A 535 10.80 15.01 -12.09
N ASN A 536 12.06 14.63 -12.32
CA ASN A 536 13.24 15.50 -12.33
C ASN A 536 13.62 16.17 -10.99
N SER A 537 13.09 15.67 -9.87
CA SER A 537 13.60 15.91 -8.51
C SER A 537 14.53 14.77 -8.06
N ASP A 538 15.17 14.93 -6.90
CA ASP A 538 15.79 13.89 -6.08
C ASP A 538 14.83 13.32 -5.01
N HIS A 539 13.65 13.93 -4.81
CA HIS A 539 12.57 13.41 -3.98
C HIS A 539 11.53 12.60 -4.79
N PHE A 540 11.00 11.54 -4.18
CA PHE A 540 9.88 10.76 -4.70
C PHE A 540 8.55 11.28 -4.10
N PRO A 541 7.53 11.60 -4.92
CA PRO A 541 6.24 12.06 -4.41
C PRO A 541 5.58 11.10 -3.43
N VAL A 542 5.19 11.64 -2.27
CA VAL A 542 4.37 10.94 -1.26
C VAL A 542 2.90 11.16 -1.57
N VAL A 543 2.16 10.06 -1.79
CA VAL A 543 0.74 10.09 -2.15
C VAL A 543 -0.10 9.58 -0.99
N LEU A 544 -1.05 10.41 -0.57
CA LEU A 544 -2.14 10.03 0.31
C LEU A 544 -3.44 9.91 -0.47
N SER A 545 -4.08 8.75 -0.39
CA SER A 545 -5.41 8.50 -0.97
C SER A 545 -6.37 8.02 0.11
N HIS A 546 -7.67 8.03 -0.15
CA HIS A 546 -8.64 7.43 0.77
C HIS A 546 -9.62 6.53 0.00
N ASP A 547 -9.93 5.36 0.58
CA ASP A 547 -10.90 4.41 0.02
C ASP A 547 -12.32 4.98 0.18
N TYR A 548 -12.74 5.87 -0.73
CA TYR A 548 -14.15 6.22 -0.86
C TYR A 548 -14.85 5.32 -1.86
N ASP A 549 -16.00 4.75 -1.45
CA ASP A 549 -16.95 4.17 -2.39
C ASP A 549 -17.51 5.28 -3.28
N ALA A 550 -16.96 5.42 -4.49
CA ALA A 550 -17.37 6.40 -5.49
C ALA A 550 -18.75 6.08 -6.13
N SER A 551 -19.64 5.43 -5.39
CA SER A 551 -21.01 5.07 -5.78
C SER A 551 -22.05 6.16 -5.49
N GLY A 552 -21.66 7.24 -4.79
CA GLY A 552 -22.56 8.33 -4.37
C GLY A 552 -22.24 9.73 -4.91
N LYS A 553 -21.21 9.90 -5.75
CA LYS A 553 -20.92 11.23 -6.35
C LYS A 553 -21.84 11.51 -7.55
N THR A 554 -23.03 12.05 -7.27
CA THR A 554 -23.53 13.11 -8.15
C THR A 554 -22.61 14.31 -7.96
N PHE A 555 -21.77 14.60 -8.96
CA PHE A 555 -21.18 15.95 -9.03
C PHE A 555 -22.34 16.96 -9.01
N PRO A 556 -22.24 18.08 -8.27
CA PRO A 556 -23.20 19.16 -8.45
C PRO A 556 -23.19 19.51 -9.95
N PRO A 557 -24.35 19.55 -10.62
CA PRO A 557 -24.39 19.76 -12.06
C PRO A 557 -23.64 21.06 -12.39
N ARG A 558 -22.71 21.00 -13.34
CA ARG A 558 -21.97 22.18 -13.80
C ARG A 558 -22.95 23.16 -14.43
N TYR A 559 -23.41 24.13 -13.65
CA TYR A 559 -24.26 25.20 -14.13
C TYR A 559 -23.47 26.05 -15.13
N SER A 560 -23.97 26.11 -16.36
CA SER A 560 -23.44 27.01 -17.38
C SER A 560 -23.94 28.42 -17.07
N TYR A 561 -23.18 29.16 -16.26
CA TYR A 561 -23.51 30.54 -15.86
C TYR A 561 -23.68 31.50 -17.06
N SER A 562 -23.05 31.20 -18.20
CA SER A 562 -23.25 31.88 -19.48
C SER A 562 -24.58 31.58 -20.18
N ARG A 563 -25.29 30.53 -19.75
CA ARG A 563 -26.64 30.15 -20.20
C ARG A 563 -27.70 30.33 -19.10
N ALA A 564 -27.32 30.86 -17.94
CA ALA A 564 -28.26 31.15 -16.87
C ALA A 564 -29.06 32.41 -17.23
N ASP A 565 -30.39 32.31 -17.16
CA ASP A 565 -31.26 33.47 -17.28
C ASP A 565 -31.26 34.25 -15.97
N TRP A 566 -30.30 35.17 -15.85
CA TRP A 566 -30.14 36.02 -14.68
C TRP A 566 -31.33 36.96 -14.46
N ALA A 567 -32.07 37.32 -15.52
CA ALA A 567 -33.27 38.16 -15.38
C ALA A 567 -34.41 37.36 -14.72
N LEU A 568 -34.67 36.14 -15.20
CA LEU A 568 -35.65 35.23 -14.60
C LEU A 568 -35.26 34.85 -13.16
N PHE A 569 -33.97 34.58 -12.90
CA PHE A 569 -33.50 34.31 -11.54
C PHE A 569 -33.73 35.50 -10.61
N THR A 570 -33.37 36.72 -11.00
CA THR A 570 -33.62 37.93 -10.19
C THR A 570 -35.12 38.13 -9.96
N GLN A 571 -35.97 37.88 -10.96
CA GLN A 571 -37.42 38.02 -10.84
C GLN A 571 -38.05 37.00 -9.86
N LEU A 572 -37.52 35.77 -9.81
CA LEU A 572 -37.96 34.72 -8.89
C LEU A 572 -37.34 34.82 -7.49
N ALA A 573 -36.12 35.36 -7.37
CA ALA A 573 -35.42 35.54 -6.09
C ALA A 573 -35.99 36.70 -5.26
N VAL A 574 -36.76 37.61 -5.86
CA VAL A 574 -37.55 38.63 -5.15
C VAL A 574 -38.81 37.99 -4.56
N ILE A 575 -38.62 37.10 -3.59
CA ILE A 575 -39.69 36.70 -2.67
C ILE A 575 -39.83 37.81 -1.61
N SER A 576 -40.76 38.72 -1.91
CA SER A 576 -41.55 39.51 -0.95
C SER A 576 -40.87 39.85 0.39
N GLY A 577 -40.19 40.99 0.44
CA GLY A 577 -39.91 41.67 1.70
C GLY A 577 -41.19 42.24 2.32
N GLN A 578 -42.00 41.39 2.95
CA GLN A 578 -43.10 41.81 3.82
C GLN A 578 -43.37 40.78 4.93
N ASP A 579 -43.17 41.24 6.16
CA ASP A 579 -43.65 40.72 7.45
C ASP A 579 -43.51 39.22 7.77
N ARG A 580 -42.65 38.95 8.77
CA ARG A 580 -43.12 38.49 10.09
C ARG A 580 -42.13 38.82 11.20
N LYS A 581 -42.61 39.58 12.19
CA LYS A 581 -42.01 39.68 13.52
C LYS A 581 -42.35 38.43 14.33
N CYS A 582 -41.34 37.82 14.95
CA CYS A 582 -41.30 37.36 16.35
C CYS A 582 -39.95 36.68 16.60
#